data_AF-A0A0D1LI74-F1
#
_entry.id   AF-A0A0D1LI74-F1
#
_cell.length_a   1.000
_cell.length_b   1.000
_cell.length_c   1.000
_cell.angle_alpha   90.00
_cell.angle_beta   90.00
_cell.angle_gamma   90.00
#
_symmetry.space_group_name_H-M   'P 1'
#
loop_
_entity.id
_entity.type
_entity.pdbx_description
1 polymer ?
#
loop_
_entity_poly.entity_id
_entity_poly.type
_entity_poly.pdbx_seq_one_letter_code
_entity_poly.pdbx_strand_id
1 'polypeptide(L)'
;MDIASTTAVEEVYTDLDTAQARVAAVDYMALSVPELLAVQSHREQMRCAAQAVDHAVVAALQAQTTAQEIGAKNWADVLRIRDRLSAEEARRRVRHAELLASRRSLTGEV
;
A
#
# COMPACT_ATOMS: atom_id res chain seq x y z
N MET A 1 -13.90 5.23 13.96
CA MET A 1 -13.04 5.28 12.76
C MET A 1 -13.00 6.73 12.36
N ASP A 2 -11.91 7.44 12.67
CA ASP A 2 -11.76 8.84 12.27
C ASP A 2 -11.90 8.92 10.75
N ILE A 3 -12.73 9.84 10.28
CA ILE A 3 -12.76 10.17 8.85
C ILE A 3 -11.40 10.78 8.56
N ALA A 4 -10.54 10.05 7.86
CA ALA A 4 -9.23 10.55 7.49
C ALA A 4 -9.43 11.83 6.65
N SER A 5 -9.19 12.99 7.27
CA SER A 5 -9.10 14.25 6.53
C SER A 5 -7.82 14.23 5.71
N THR A 6 -7.79 14.91 4.57
CA THR A 6 -6.59 14.96 3.72
C THR A 6 -5.36 15.41 4.50
N THR A 7 -5.52 16.39 5.40
CA THR A 7 -4.45 16.86 6.30
C THR A 7 -3.97 15.77 7.25
N ALA A 8 -4.86 15.00 7.88
CA ALA A 8 -4.45 13.90 8.75
C ALA A 8 -3.69 12.80 7.98
N VAL A 9 -4.09 12.52 6.72
CA VAL A 9 -3.34 11.60 5.85
C VAL A 9 -1.96 12.17 5.54
N GLU A 10 -1.87 13.43 5.12
CA GLU A 10 -0.60 14.09 4.80
C GLU A 10 0.37 14.11 5.99
N GLU A 11 -0.11 14.40 7.20
CA GLU A 11 0.70 14.35 8.42
C GLU A 11 1.25 12.94 8.68
N VAL A 12 0.39 11.91 8.62
CA VAL A 12 0.82 10.51 8.81
C VAL A 12 1.86 10.07 7.78
N TYR A 13 1.68 10.44 6.51
CA TYR A 13 2.66 10.09 5.47
C TYR A 13 3.95 10.90 5.59
N THR A 14 3.89 12.15 6.08
CA THR A 14 5.09 12.96 6.38
C THR A 14 5.91 12.32 7.51
N ASP A 15 5.25 11.83 8.56
CA ASP A 15 5.91 11.10 9.65
C ASP A 15 6.53 9.79 9.15
N LEU A 16 5.83 9.07 8.27
CA LEU A 16 6.34 7.85 7.66
C LEU A 16 7.59 8.11 6.80
N ASP A 17 7.56 9.15 5.96
CA ASP A 17 8.71 9.55 5.14
C ASP A 17 9.90 9.97 6.01
N THR A 18 9.65 10.70 7.09
CA THR A 18 10.67 11.08 8.07
C THR A 18 11.29 9.85 8.73
N ALA A 19 10.48 8.89 9.16
CA ALA A 19 10.95 7.63 9.74
C ALA A 19 11.77 6.82 8.72
N GLN A 20 11.31 6.74 7.47
CA GLN A 20 12.00 6.03 6.40
C GLN A 20 13.36 6.68 6.06
N ALA A 21 13.45 8.01 6.06
CA ALA A 21 14.71 8.72 5.90
C ALA A 21 15.70 8.41 7.03
N ARG A 22 15.22 8.31 8.28
CA ARG A 22 16.06 7.90 9.41
C ARG A 22 16.55 6.46 9.29
N VAL A 23 15.70 5.55 8.79
CA VAL A 23 16.10 4.15 8.52
C VAL A 23 17.22 4.10 7.47
N ALA A 24 17.11 4.89 6.40
CA ALA A 24 18.14 4.95 5.36
C ALA A 24 19.48 5.53 5.83
N ALA A 25 19.49 6.31 6.93
CA ALA A 25 20.68 6.92 7.50
C ALA A 25 21.41 6.02 8.53
N VAL A 26 20.89 4.82 8.83
CA VAL A 26 21.53 3.89 9.78
C VAL A 26 22.79 3.28 9.15
N ASP A 27 23.89 3.28 9.90
CA ASP A 27 25.08 2.50 9.53
C ASP A 27 24.91 1.03 9.89
N TYR A 28 24.51 0.23 8.90
CA TYR A 28 24.32 -1.21 9.05
C TYR A 28 25.63 -2.00 9.14
N MET A 29 26.78 -1.42 8.80
CA MET A 29 28.07 -2.13 8.84
C MET A 29 28.54 -2.43 10.27
N ALA A 30 28.00 -1.71 11.26
CA ALA A 30 28.26 -1.97 12.67
C ALA A 30 27.55 -3.23 13.21
N LEU A 31 26.62 -3.82 12.45
CA LEU A 31 25.83 -4.98 12.87
C LEU A 31 26.49 -6.30 12.47
N SER A 32 26.28 -7.32 13.31
CA SER A 32 26.63 -8.69 13.00
C SER A 32 25.69 -9.31 11.95
N VAL A 33 26.10 -10.42 11.34
CA VAL A 33 25.28 -11.14 10.34
C VAL A 33 23.90 -11.56 10.88
N PRO A 34 23.75 -12.11 12.10
CA PRO A 34 22.43 -12.42 12.65
C PRO A 34 21.54 -11.19 12.82
N GLU A 35 22.10 -10.06 13.24
CA GLU A 35 21.36 -8.80 13.38
C GLU A 35 20.90 -8.26 12.02
N LEU A 36 21.76 -8.32 11.00
CA LEU A 36 21.40 -7.96 9.62
C LEU A 36 20.25 -8.81 9.07
N LEU A 37 20.28 -10.13 9.32
CA LEU A 37 19.19 -11.03 8.90
C LEU A 37 17.88 -10.72 9.63
N ALA A 38 17.94 -10.36 10.92
CA ALA A 38 16.77 -9.94 11.68
C ALA A 38 16.17 -8.62 11.13
N VAL A 39 17.03 -7.63 10.82
CA VAL A 39 16.61 -6.38 10.17
C VAL A 39 15.97 -6.66 8.81
N GLN A 40 16.57 -7.53 8.00
CA GLN A 40 16.03 -7.89 6.68
C GLN A 40 14.65 -8.56 6.79
N SER A 41 14.48 -9.46 7.77
CA SER A 41 13.19 -10.12 8.03
C SER A 41 12.11 -9.12 8.48
N HIS A 42 12.48 -8.17 9.32
CA HIS A 42 11.56 -7.11 9.74
C HIS A 42 11.19 -6.18 8.59
N ARG A 43 12.16 -5.81 7.73
CA ARG A 43 11.91 -5.01 6.52
C ARG A 43 10.93 -5.69 5.57
N GLU A 44 11.05 -7.01 5.45
CA GLU A 44 10.11 -7.82 4.67
C GLU A 44 8.69 -7.79 5.26
N GLN A 45 8.56 -7.94 6.58
CA GLN A 45 7.25 -7.84 7.25
C GLN A 45 6.61 -6.46 7.01
N MET A 46 7.40 -5.38 7.10
CA MET A 46 6.90 -4.04 6.79
C MET A 46 6.48 -3.89 5.32
N ARG A 47 7.22 -4.49 4.37
CA ARG A 47 6.86 -4.47 2.95
C ARG A 47 5.52 -5.19 2.72
N CYS A 48 5.32 -6.34 3.36
CA CYS A 48 4.03 -7.06 3.31
C CYS A 48 2.89 -6.24 3.92
N ALA A 49 3.13 -5.57 5.06
CA ALA A 49 2.13 -4.70 5.68
C ALA A 49 1.76 -3.51 4.79
N ALA A 50 2.75 -2.86 4.15
CA ALA A 50 2.51 -1.80 3.18
C ALA A 50 1.69 -2.28 1.97
N GLN A 51 1.94 -3.48 1.47
CA GLN A 51 1.13 -4.07 0.39
C GLN A 51 -0.33 -4.30 0.80
N ALA A 52 -0.59 -4.66 2.06
CA ALA A 52 -1.97 -4.77 2.56
C ALA A 52 -2.68 -3.41 2.57
N VAL A 53 -1.97 -2.33 2.90
CA VAL A 53 -2.50 -0.96 2.80
C VAL A 53 -2.78 -0.59 1.34
N ASP A 54 -1.87 -0.89 0.40
CA ASP A 54 -2.08 -0.67 -1.04
C ASP A 54 -3.37 -1.36 -1.53
N HIS A 55 -3.60 -2.59 -1.09
CA HIS A 55 -4.81 -3.35 -1.43
C HIS A 55 -6.08 -2.65 -0.90
N ALA A 56 -6.06 -2.13 0.33
CA ALA A 56 -7.17 -1.38 0.90
C ALA A 56 -7.44 -0.07 0.15
N VAL A 57 -6.39 0.65 -0.28
CA VAL A 57 -6.52 1.87 -1.09
C VAL A 57 -7.14 1.57 -2.45
N VAL A 58 -6.68 0.52 -3.14
CA VAL A 58 -7.27 0.10 -4.42
C VAL A 58 -8.73 -0.32 -4.25
N ALA A 59 -9.06 -1.06 -3.19
CA ALA A 59 -10.45 -1.43 -2.88
C ALA A 59 -11.34 -0.20 -2.61
N ALA A 60 -10.83 0.80 -1.88
CA ALA A 60 -11.54 2.05 -1.65
C ALA A 60 -11.76 2.86 -2.93
N LEU A 61 -10.81 2.84 -3.87
CA LEU A 61 -10.98 3.44 -5.19
C LEU A 61 -12.08 2.72 -5.99
N GLN A 62 -12.04 1.39 -6.01
CA GLN A 62 -13.03 0.54 -6.68
C GLN A 62 -14.45 0.69 -6.11
N ALA A 63 -14.58 1.02 -4.83
CA ALA A 63 -15.88 1.26 -4.18
C ALA A 63 -16.47 2.65 -4.47
N GLN A 64 -15.65 3.63 -4.87
CA GLN A 64 -16.08 5.01 -5.10
C GLN A 64 -16.41 5.30 -6.58
N THR A 65 -15.81 4.56 -7.51
CA THR A 65 -15.98 4.78 -8.95
C THR A 65 -15.61 3.51 -9.73
N THR A 66 -15.96 3.49 -11.01
CA THR A 66 -15.46 2.48 -11.96
C THR A 66 -14.24 3.01 -12.72
N ALA A 67 -13.40 2.11 -13.22
CA ALA A 67 -12.28 2.53 -14.07
C ALA A 67 -12.75 3.30 -15.32
N GLN A 68 -13.92 2.95 -15.85
CA GLN A 68 -14.47 3.57 -17.06
C GLN A 68 -14.93 5.01 -16.82
N GLU A 69 -15.47 5.32 -15.64
CA GLU A 69 -15.87 6.68 -15.25
C GLU A 69 -14.69 7.66 -15.22
N ILE A 70 -13.48 7.17 -14.93
CA ILE A 70 -12.24 7.97 -14.98
C ILE A 70 -11.50 7.85 -16.33
N GLY A 71 -12.14 7.30 -17.36
CA GLY A 71 -11.60 7.18 -18.71
C GLY A 71 -10.59 6.04 -18.92
N ALA A 72 -10.50 5.10 -17.98
CA ALA A 72 -9.60 3.96 -18.06
C ALA A 72 -10.32 2.67 -18.48
N LYS A 73 -9.60 1.79 -19.18
CA LYS A 73 -10.14 0.50 -19.62
C LYS A 73 -10.44 -0.43 -18.42
N ASN A 74 -9.55 -0.46 -17.43
CA ASN A 74 -9.64 -1.28 -16.22
C ASN A 74 -8.64 -0.75 -15.17
N TRP A 75 -8.79 -1.16 -13.91
CA TRP A 75 -7.92 -0.71 -12.82
C TRP A 75 -6.45 -1.12 -12.96
N ALA A 76 -6.16 -2.25 -13.61
CA ALA A 76 -4.78 -2.66 -13.83
C ALA A 76 -4.06 -1.69 -14.80
N ASP A 77 -4.75 -1.18 -15.82
CA ASP A 77 -4.20 -0.14 -16.70
C ASP A 77 -4.00 1.20 -15.96
N VAL A 78 -4.90 1.56 -15.03
CA VAL A 78 -4.73 2.74 -14.17
C VAL A 78 -3.43 2.65 -13.38
N LEU A 79 -3.24 1.57 -12.61
CA LEU A 79 -2.05 1.39 -11.78
C LEU A 79 -0.77 1.26 -12.62
N ARG A 80 -0.84 0.55 -13.76
CA ARG A 80 0.29 0.40 -14.68
C ARG A 80 0.81 1.75 -15.16
N ILE A 81 -0.09 2.65 -15.56
CA ILE A 81 0.28 3.97 -16.08
C ILE A 81 0.74 4.89 -14.95
N ARG A 82 -0.02 4.95 -13.85
CA ARG A 82 0.26 5.86 -12.73
C ARG A 82 1.54 5.49 -11.98
N ASP A 83 1.70 4.21 -11.67
CA ASP A 83 2.75 3.72 -10.77
C ASP A 83 3.92 3.08 -11.54
N ARG A 84 3.88 3.13 -12.89
CA ARG A 84 4.90 2.57 -13.80
C ARG A 84 5.19 1.08 -13.55
N LEU A 85 4.15 0.34 -13.19
CA LEU A 85 4.24 -1.09 -12.90
C LEU A 85 4.28 -1.92 -14.19
N SER A 86 4.77 -3.15 -14.09
CA SER A 86 4.54 -4.12 -15.17
C SER A 86 3.05 -4.47 -15.25
N ALA A 87 2.62 -4.94 -16.42
CA ALA A 87 1.23 -5.37 -16.60
C ALA A 87 0.86 -6.57 -15.71
N GLU A 88 1.83 -7.41 -15.34
CA GLU A 88 1.62 -8.53 -14.42
C GLU A 88 1.42 -8.04 -12.98
N GLU A 89 2.28 -7.13 -12.54
CA GLU A 89 2.23 -6.55 -11.19
C GLU A 89 0.92 -5.79 -10.96
N ALA A 90 0.53 -4.95 -11.92
CA ALA A 90 -0.70 -4.18 -11.81
C ALA A 90 -1.93 -5.11 -11.68
N ARG A 91 -1.99 -6.19 -12.48
CA ARG A 91 -3.07 -7.18 -12.37
C ARG A 91 -3.03 -7.91 -11.03
N ARG A 92 -1.84 -8.25 -10.52
CA ARG A 92 -1.71 -8.91 -9.20
C ARG A 92 -2.27 -8.01 -8.10
N ARG A 93 -1.93 -6.73 -8.09
CA ARG A 93 -2.43 -5.76 -7.08
C ARG A 93 -3.94 -5.60 -7.13
N VAL A 94 -4.53 -5.50 -8.32
CA VAL A 94 -6.01 -5.44 -8.48
C VAL A 94 -6.67 -6.71 -7.97
N ARG A 95 -6.18 -7.90 -8.35
CA ARG A 95 -6.74 -9.17 -7.85
C ARG A 95 -6.61 -9.31 -6.34
N HIS A 96 -5.47 -8.91 -5.77
CA HIS A 96 -5.27 -8.97 -4.33
C HIS A 96 -6.21 -8.01 -3.61
N ALA A 97 -6.43 -6.81 -4.14
CA ALA A 97 -7.42 -5.89 -3.59
C ALA A 97 -8.82 -6.50 -3.59
N GLU A 98 -9.24 -7.15 -4.68
CA GLU A 98 -10.54 -7.83 -4.76
C GLU A 98 -10.68 -8.99 -3.75
N LEU A 99 -9.59 -9.75 -3.52
CA LEU A 99 -9.59 -10.92 -2.63
C LEU A 99 -9.44 -10.57 -1.14
N LEU A 100 -8.70 -9.49 -0.84
CA LEU A 100 -8.25 -9.13 0.51
C LEU A 100 -8.88 -7.83 1.03
N ALA A 101 -9.67 -7.11 0.22
CA ALA A 101 -10.50 -6.03 0.73
C ALA A 101 -11.32 -6.54 1.90
N SER A 102 -11.43 -5.72 2.97
CA SER A 102 -12.36 -6.00 4.06
C SER A 102 -13.72 -6.28 3.43
N ARG A 103 -14.26 -7.49 3.63
CA ARG A 103 -15.64 -7.79 3.23
C ARG A 103 -16.54 -6.89 4.07
N ARG A 104 -16.84 -5.69 3.57
CA ARG A 104 -17.93 -4.88 4.11
C ARG A 104 -19.16 -5.73 3.87
N SER A 105 -19.74 -6.26 4.95
CA SER A 105 -21.03 -6.92 4.88
C SER A 105 -21.99 -5.96 4.17
N LEU A 106 -22.84 -6.49 3.29
CA LEU A 106 -23.82 -5.69 2.53
C LEU A 106 -24.79 -4.91 3.45
N THR A 107 -24.77 -5.21 4.76
CA THR A 107 -25.57 -4.62 5.83
C THR A 107 -24.86 -3.50 6.60
N GLY A 108 -23.59 -3.19 6.33
CA GLY A 108 -22.94 -1.99 6.89
C GLY A 108 -22.63 -2.06 8.38
N GLU A 109 -22.42 -3.24 8.96
CA GLU A 109 -21.91 -3.36 10.33
C GLU A 109 -20.41 -3.69 10.33
N VAL A 110 -19.65 -2.85 11.05
CA VAL A 110 -18.28 -3.06 11.52
C VAL A 110 -18.28 -2.83 13.03
#